data_AF-A0A0Q6KA33-F1
#
_entry.id   AF-A0A0Q6KA33-F1
#
_cell.length_a   1.000
_cell.length_b   1.000
_cell.length_c   1.000
_cell.angle_alpha   90.00
_cell.angle_beta   90.00
_cell.angle_gamma   90.00
#
_symmetry.space_group_name_H-M   'P 1'
#
loop_
_entity.id
_entity.type
_entity.pdbx_description
1 polymer ?
#
loop_
_entity_poly.entity_id
_entity_poly.type
_entity_poly.pdbx_seq_one_letter_code
_entity_poly.pdbx_strand_id
1 'polypeptide(L)'
;MLGAGSLSTSGFRLLVATAQSTERPRLAPAGNQLQKLETQLLIGFEWRLRGGSFAIYAGPELQAERWTQETLPRHRIGQRLHLDLWHGLGRGWTLQAGAYAAALDRRLWLRLAPGWALPWHGRFGRPMLGPELELYRQEAYSKLRFGLHLGGLRLFKLNWRVSAGWERASRERSHLYATLGFHAPR
;
A
#
# COMPACT_ATOMS: atom_id res chain seq x y z
N MET A 1 -12.08 23.64 -17.93
CA MET A 1 -10.63 23.59 -18.23
C MET A 1 -9.97 22.59 -17.28
N LEU A 2 -9.53 21.44 -17.77
CA LEU A 2 -8.70 20.48 -17.03
C LEU A 2 -7.24 20.91 -17.20
N GLY A 3 -6.79 21.84 -16.35
CA GLY A 3 -5.39 22.29 -16.38
C GLY A 3 -4.47 21.20 -15.84
N ALA A 4 -3.38 20.93 -16.57
CA ALA A 4 -2.25 20.16 -16.07
C ALA A 4 -1.61 20.91 -14.88
N GLY A 5 -2.21 20.76 -13.70
CA GLY A 5 -1.72 21.35 -12.47
C GLY A 5 -0.36 20.77 -12.14
N SER A 6 0.63 21.64 -11.95
CA SER A 6 1.96 21.30 -11.44
C SER A 6 1.85 20.25 -10.32
N LEU A 7 2.69 19.22 -10.36
CA LEU A 7 2.77 18.16 -9.33
C LEU A 7 3.12 18.71 -7.94
N SER A 8 3.51 19.99 -7.84
CA SER A 8 3.73 20.73 -6.59
C SER A 8 2.48 21.36 -5.97
N THR A 9 1.34 21.34 -6.66
CA THR A 9 0.10 22.02 -6.25
C THR A 9 -1.01 21.02 -5.89
N SER A 10 -1.90 21.45 -5.00
CA SER A 10 -3.12 20.70 -4.67
C SER A 10 -4.00 20.55 -5.92
N GLY A 11 -4.67 19.41 -6.07
CA GLY A 11 -5.55 19.22 -7.21
C GLY A 11 -6.11 17.81 -7.36
N PHE A 12 -6.95 17.66 -8.38
CA PHE A 12 -7.50 16.36 -8.75
C PHE A 12 -6.41 15.45 -9.33
N ARG A 13 -6.45 14.19 -8.92
CA ARG A 13 -5.51 13.14 -9.31
C ARG A 13 -6.28 11.87 -9.67
N LEU A 14 -5.75 11.14 -10.65
CA LEU A 14 -6.21 9.81 -11.02
C LEU A 14 -5.20 8.79 -10.50
N LEU A 15 -5.67 7.80 -9.76
CA LEU A 15 -4.89 6.67 -9.29
C LEU A 15 -5.36 5.43 -10.04
N VAL A 16 -4.44 4.82 -10.80
CA VAL A 16 -4.64 3.52 -11.42
C VAL A 16 -3.64 2.57 -10.78
N ALA A 17 -4.12 1.43 -10.28
CA ALA A 17 -3.24 0.42 -9.73
C ALA A 17 -3.77 -0.98 -10.01
N THR A 18 -2.84 -1.90 -10.23
CA THR A 18 -3.11 -3.31 -10.43
C THR A 18 -2.25 -4.11 -9.47
N ALA A 19 -2.85 -5.08 -8.79
CA ALA A 19 -2.17 -5.96 -7.86
C ALA A 19 -2.51 -7.41 -8.17
N GLN A 20 -1.52 -8.28 -8.05
CA GLN A 20 -1.72 -9.72 -8.14
C GLN A 20 -1.29 -10.37 -6.83
N SER A 21 -2.10 -11.27 -6.32
CA SER A 21 -1.76 -12.07 -5.14
C SER A 21 -2.07 -13.55 -5.36
N THR A 22 -1.31 -14.39 -4.67
CA THR A 22 -1.55 -15.82 -4.60
C THR A 22 -1.68 -16.19 -3.14
N GLU A 23 -2.84 -16.72 -2.77
CA GLU A 23 -3.17 -17.12 -1.41
C GLU A 23 -3.26 -18.65 -1.33
N ARG A 24 -2.80 -19.21 -0.20
CA ARG A 24 -2.96 -20.63 0.14
C ARG A 24 -3.92 -20.75 1.32
N PRO A 25 -5.25 -20.73 1.09
CA PRO A 25 -6.19 -20.86 2.18
C PRO A 25 -6.03 -22.22 2.86
N ARG A 26 -5.98 -22.20 4.19
CA ARG A 26 -5.64 -23.35 5.06
C ARG A 26 -6.57 -24.57 4.89
N LEU A 27 -7.77 -24.37 4.32
CA LEU A 27 -8.79 -25.39 4.07
C LEU A 27 -8.89 -25.79 2.58
N ALA A 28 -7.99 -25.31 1.73
CA ALA A 28 -7.98 -25.71 0.33
C ALA A 28 -7.51 -27.17 0.18
N PRO A 29 -8.09 -27.94 -0.77
CA PRO A 29 -7.53 -29.22 -1.17
C PRO A 29 -6.04 -29.10 -1.49
N ALA A 30 -5.25 -30.12 -1.20
CA ALA A 30 -3.81 -30.13 -1.41
C ALA A 30 -3.47 -29.68 -2.85
N GLY A 31 -2.68 -28.62 -2.98
CA GLY A 31 -2.26 -28.05 -4.27
C GLY A 31 -3.15 -26.95 -4.85
N ASN A 32 -4.31 -26.64 -4.24
CA ASN A 32 -5.18 -25.58 -4.76
C ASN A 32 -4.80 -24.20 -4.17
N GLN A 33 -4.44 -23.26 -5.04
CA GLN A 33 -4.11 -21.88 -4.67
C GLN A 33 -5.16 -20.93 -5.25
N LEU A 34 -5.47 -19.87 -4.50
CA LEU A 34 -6.36 -18.81 -4.96
C LEU A 34 -5.50 -17.70 -5.57
N GLN A 35 -5.64 -17.48 -6.86
CA GLN A 35 -5.01 -16.37 -7.58
C GLN A 35 -6.01 -15.22 -7.63
N LYS A 36 -5.59 -14.01 -7.26
CA LYS A 36 -6.39 -12.80 -7.36
C LYS A 36 -5.64 -11.77 -8.19
N LEU A 37 -6.38 -11.12 -9.08
CA LEU A 37 -5.98 -9.93 -9.80
C LEU A 37 -6.96 -8.82 -9.42
N GLU A 38 -6.43 -7.73 -8.90
CA GLU A 38 -7.20 -6.56 -8.48
C GLU A 38 -6.78 -5.37 -9.35
N THR A 39 -7.75 -4.64 -9.89
CA THR A 39 -7.53 -3.39 -10.62
C THR A 39 -8.41 -2.31 -10.03
N GLN A 40 -7.80 -1.19 -9.66
CA GLN A 40 -8.50 -0.03 -9.09
C GLN A 40 -8.32 1.19 -10.01
N LEU A 41 -9.41 1.90 -10.22
CA LEU A 41 -9.45 3.16 -10.96
C LEU A 41 -10.10 4.20 -10.05
N LEU A 42 -9.28 5.00 -9.38
CA LEU A 42 -9.76 5.93 -8.36
C LEU A 42 -9.51 7.36 -8.80
N ILE A 43 -10.52 8.21 -8.64
CA ILE A 43 -10.38 9.67 -8.77
C ILE A 43 -10.36 10.27 -7.37
N GLY A 44 -9.50 11.26 -7.17
CA GLY A 44 -9.32 11.85 -5.86
C GLY A 44 -8.79 13.26 -5.91
N PHE A 45 -8.67 13.84 -4.73
CA PHE A 45 -8.06 15.15 -4.54
C PHE A 45 -6.85 14.99 -3.61
N GLU A 46 -5.72 15.55 -4.01
CA GLU A 46 -4.50 15.63 -3.21
C GLU A 46 -4.31 17.07 -2.74
N TRP A 47 -4.29 17.26 -1.42
CA TRP A 47 -3.88 18.51 -0.77
C TRP A 47 -2.38 18.51 -0.56
N ARG A 48 -1.72 19.58 -1.00
CA ARG A 48 -0.32 19.88 -0.67
C ARG A 48 -0.28 20.74 0.59
N LEU A 49 0.29 20.15 1.65
CA LEU A 49 0.44 20.76 2.95
C LEU A 49 1.86 21.29 3.09
N ARG A 50 2.08 22.24 4.00
CA ARG A 50 3.43 22.64 4.38
C ARG A 50 4.16 21.43 4.97
N GLY A 51 5.18 20.94 4.27
CA GLY A 51 5.93 19.76 4.68
C GLY A 51 5.25 18.41 4.40
N GLY A 52 4.18 18.36 3.58
CA GLY A 52 3.49 17.10 3.33
C GLY A 52 2.49 17.08 2.17
N SER A 53 1.82 15.95 2.02
CA SER A 53 0.67 15.74 1.16
C SER A 53 -0.34 14.84 1.84
N PHE A 54 -1.61 15.14 1.64
CA PHE A 54 -2.72 14.28 2.03
C PHE A 54 -3.61 14.09 0.82
N ALA A 55 -4.12 12.89 0.59
CA ALA A 55 -4.96 12.59 -0.56
C ALA A 55 -6.09 11.64 -0.17
N ILE A 56 -7.24 11.88 -0.80
CA ILE A 56 -8.41 11.02 -0.71
C ILE A 56 -8.80 10.64 -2.13
N TYR A 57 -8.97 9.35 -2.39
CA TYR A 57 -9.40 8.81 -3.67
C TYR A 57 -10.59 7.88 -3.48
N ALA A 58 -11.53 7.90 -4.41
CA ALA A 58 -12.63 6.96 -4.46
C ALA A 58 -12.88 6.49 -5.89
N GLY A 59 -13.37 5.26 -6.05
CA GLY A 59 -13.69 4.74 -7.36
C GLY A 59 -13.97 3.24 -7.38
N PRO A 60 -14.21 2.69 -8.57
CA PRO A 60 -14.40 1.27 -8.75
C PRO A 60 -13.13 0.45 -8.50
N GLU A 61 -13.36 -0.75 -7.99
CA GLU A 61 -12.39 -1.81 -7.87
C GLU A 61 -12.92 -3.07 -8.56
N LEU A 62 -12.11 -3.64 -9.43
CA LEU A 62 -12.38 -4.86 -10.18
C LEU A 62 -11.49 -5.97 -9.62
N GLN A 63 -12.07 -7.11 -9.28
CA GLN A 63 -11.37 -8.27 -8.80
C GLN A 63 -11.68 -9.46 -9.72
N ALA A 64 -10.64 -10.10 -10.25
CA ALA A 64 -10.73 -11.39 -10.89
C ALA A 64 -10.05 -12.42 -9.96
N GLU A 65 -10.80 -13.43 -9.55
CA GLU A 65 -10.29 -14.49 -8.69
C GLU A 65 -10.43 -15.85 -9.37
N ARG A 66 -9.39 -16.68 -9.26
CA ARG A 66 -9.35 -18.02 -9.87
C ARG A 66 -8.70 -19.00 -8.92
N TRP A 67 -9.39 -20.09 -8.63
CA TRP A 67 -8.74 -21.25 -8.02
C TRP A 67 -7.88 -21.97 -9.04
N THR A 68 -6.76 -22.55 -8.63
CA THR A 68 -5.82 -23.22 -9.55
C THR A 68 -6.48 -24.36 -10.32
N GLN A 69 -7.52 -25.00 -9.73
CA GLN A 69 -8.31 -26.06 -10.36
C GLN A 69 -9.53 -25.56 -11.16
N GLU A 70 -9.88 -24.28 -11.09
CA GLU A 70 -10.99 -23.71 -11.88
C GLU A 70 -10.49 -23.21 -13.24
N THR A 71 -11.26 -23.48 -14.29
CA THR A 71 -10.96 -23.05 -15.67
C THR A 71 -11.34 -21.59 -15.94
N LEU A 72 -12.35 -21.06 -15.25
CA LEU A 72 -12.86 -19.71 -15.47
C LEU A 72 -12.67 -18.84 -14.22
N PRO A 73 -12.17 -17.60 -14.37
CA PRO A 73 -12.10 -16.65 -13.27
C PRO A 73 -13.49 -16.11 -12.92
N ARG A 74 -13.71 -15.83 -11.63
CA ARG A 74 -14.88 -15.08 -11.15
C ARG A 74 -14.54 -13.60 -11.12
N HIS A 75 -15.40 -12.79 -11.73
CA HIS A 75 -15.24 -11.33 -11.78
C HIS A 75 -16.20 -10.67 -10.79
N ARG A 76 -15.67 -9.73 -10.01
CA ARG A 76 -16.41 -8.97 -9.02
C ARG A 76 -16.06 -7.50 -9.17
N ILE A 77 -17.05 -6.65 -8.96
CA ILE A 77 -16.89 -5.19 -8.95
C ILE A 77 -17.37 -4.65 -7.62
N GLY A 78 -16.65 -3.68 -7.08
CA GLY A 78 -17.09 -2.93 -5.93
C GLY A 78 -16.54 -1.53 -5.92
N GLN A 79 -16.68 -0.87 -4.78
CA GLN A 79 -16.23 0.50 -4.56
C GLN A 79 -15.09 0.49 -3.55
N ARG A 80 -14.15 1.42 -3.71
CA ARG A 80 -13.04 1.62 -2.80
C ARG A 80 -12.87 3.10 -2.46
N LEU A 81 -12.58 3.36 -1.19
CA LEU A 81 -12.09 4.63 -0.67
C LEU A 81 -10.63 4.43 -0.22
N HIS A 82 -9.72 5.29 -0.65
CA HIS A 82 -8.30 5.25 -0.35
C HIS A 82 -7.83 6.59 0.22
N LEU A 83 -7.07 6.55 1.30
CA LEU A 83 -6.46 7.69 1.97
C LEU A 83 -4.94 7.52 1.94
N ASP A 84 -4.20 8.56 1.57
CA ASP A 84 -2.73 8.57 1.58
C ASP A 84 -2.23 9.85 2.23
N LEU A 85 -1.29 9.71 3.16
CA LEU A 85 -0.70 10.80 3.94
C LEU A 85 0.81 10.61 3.96
N TRP A 86 1.51 11.66 3.56
CA TRP A 86 2.94 11.82 3.77
C TRP A 86 3.19 13.17 4.43
N HIS A 87 3.88 13.19 5.57
CA HIS A 87 4.15 14.45 6.27
C HIS A 87 5.49 14.42 7.00
N GLY A 88 6.25 15.51 6.88
CA GLY A 88 7.46 15.76 7.66
C GLY A 88 7.12 16.50 8.95
N LEU A 89 7.29 15.83 10.09
CA LEU A 89 6.93 16.34 11.43
C LEU A 89 8.00 17.28 12.03
N GLY A 90 8.98 17.73 11.25
CA GLY A 90 10.13 18.50 11.73
C GLY A 90 11.14 17.62 12.50
N ARG A 91 12.33 18.18 12.80
CA ARG A 91 13.42 17.48 13.55
C ARG A 91 13.86 16.14 12.92
N GLY A 92 13.73 16.00 11.60
CA GLY A 92 14.08 14.77 10.89
C GLY A 92 13.02 13.66 10.95
N TRP A 93 11.87 13.90 11.61
CA TRP A 93 10.77 12.95 11.64
C TRP A 93 9.85 13.08 10.44
N THR A 94 9.26 11.96 10.06
CA THR A 94 8.25 11.86 9.03
C THR A 94 7.21 10.82 9.40
N LEU A 95 6.05 10.93 8.79
CA LEU A 95 4.95 10.00 8.93
C LEU A 95 4.44 9.65 7.54
N GLN A 96 4.44 8.37 7.23
CA GLN A 96 3.68 7.80 6.13
C GLN A 96 2.49 7.08 6.71
N ALA A 97 1.29 7.43 6.27
CA ALA A 97 0.08 6.72 6.64
C ALA A 97 -0.77 6.48 5.40
N GLY A 98 -1.29 5.27 5.25
CA GLY A 98 -2.21 4.93 4.18
C GLY A 98 -3.35 4.11 4.74
N ALA A 99 -4.55 4.32 4.24
CA ALA A 99 -5.71 3.51 4.62
C ALA A 99 -6.60 3.29 3.41
N TYR A 100 -7.31 2.16 3.37
CA TYR A 100 -8.41 2.01 2.43
C TYR A 100 -9.54 1.19 3.03
N ALA A 101 -10.73 1.43 2.50
CA ALA A 101 -11.92 0.62 2.72
C ALA A 101 -12.46 0.20 1.35
N ALA A 102 -12.66 -1.10 1.14
CA ALA A 102 -13.23 -1.64 -0.07
C ALA A 102 -14.51 -2.42 0.24
N ALA A 103 -15.54 -2.24 -0.57
CA ALA A 103 -16.81 -2.94 -0.45
C ALA A 103 -16.66 -4.43 -0.70
N LEU A 104 -15.77 -4.81 -1.63
CA LEU A 104 -15.42 -6.21 -1.90
C LEU A 104 -14.81 -6.85 -0.64
N ASP A 105 -15.49 -7.87 -0.13
CA ASP A 105 -15.14 -8.64 1.08
C ASP A 105 -15.00 -7.80 2.36
N ARG A 106 -15.65 -6.62 2.39
CA ARG A 106 -15.60 -5.65 3.50
C ARG A 106 -14.16 -5.39 3.97
N ARG A 107 -13.26 -5.21 3.01
CA ARG A 107 -11.83 -5.10 3.26
C ARG A 107 -11.47 -3.75 3.84
N LEU A 108 -10.70 -3.78 4.92
CA LEU A 108 -10.11 -2.62 5.58
C LEU A 108 -8.61 -2.82 5.67
N TRP A 109 -7.86 -1.78 5.33
CA TRP A 109 -6.42 -1.77 5.47
C TRP A 109 -5.96 -0.44 6.02
N LEU A 110 -4.95 -0.50 6.87
CA LEU A 110 -4.30 0.65 7.47
C LEU A 110 -2.81 0.35 7.58
N ARG A 111 -1.97 1.27 7.14
CA ARG A 111 -0.52 1.25 7.33
C ARG A 111 -0.07 2.55 7.96
N LEU A 112 0.71 2.46 9.03
CA LEU A 112 1.35 3.56 9.72
C LEU A 112 2.86 3.28 9.76
N ALA A 113 3.63 4.22 9.22
CA ALA A 113 5.07 4.09 9.07
C ALA A 113 5.74 5.43 9.41
N PRO A 114 5.85 5.78 10.71
CA PRO A 114 6.71 6.88 11.11
C PRO A 114 8.18 6.53 10.85
N GLY A 115 8.97 7.53 10.47
CA GLY A 115 10.38 7.34 10.16
C GLY A 115 11.22 8.54 10.57
N TRP A 116 12.46 8.27 10.95
CA TRP A 116 13.47 9.25 11.28
C TRP A 116 14.52 9.26 10.19
N ALA A 117 14.89 10.46 9.75
CA ALA A 117 15.94 10.66 8.76
C ALA A 117 17.28 10.20 9.32
N LEU A 118 17.96 9.33 8.58
CA LEU A 118 19.29 8.88 8.95
C LEU A 118 20.34 9.96 8.65
N PRO A 119 21.44 10.00 9.42
CA PRO A 119 22.52 10.98 9.23
C PRO A 119 23.31 10.79 7.93
N TRP A 120 23.12 9.67 7.23
CA TRP A 120 23.70 9.40 5.91
C TRP A 120 22.98 10.20 4.82
N HIS A 121 23.29 11.49 4.76
CA HIS A 121 22.89 12.39 3.69
C HIS A 121 23.97 12.37 2.60
N GLY A 122 23.62 12.02 1.36
CA GLY A 122 24.62 11.95 0.29
C GLY A 122 24.08 11.42 -1.03
N ARG A 123 24.90 10.64 -1.75
CA ARG A 123 24.58 10.09 -3.09
C ARG A 123 23.29 9.27 -3.13
N PHE A 124 22.87 8.71 -1.99
CA PHE A 124 21.71 7.83 -1.86
C PHE A 124 20.43 8.55 -1.37
N GLY A 125 20.40 9.89 -1.37
CA GLY A 125 19.24 10.67 -0.95
C GLY A 125 19.18 10.92 0.55
N ARG A 126 17.97 10.95 1.10
CA ARG A 126 17.70 11.10 2.55
C ARG A 126 17.00 9.83 3.03
N PRO A 127 17.77 8.78 3.36
CA PRO A 127 17.19 7.53 3.82
C PRO A 127 16.55 7.70 5.20
N MET A 128 15.51 6.93 5.44
CA MET A 128 14.62 7.08 6.57
C MET A 128 14.31 5.70 7.12
N LEU A 129 14.58 5.49 8.40
CA LEU A 129 14.31 4.22 9.06
C LEU A 129 13.16 4.43 10.05
N GLY A 130 12.37 3.42 10.35
CA GLY A 130 11.40 3.51 11.44
C GLY A 130 10.52 2.28 11.56
N PRO A 131 9.66 2.23 12.59
CA PRO A 131 8.71 1.14 12.71
C PRO A 131 7.61 1.25 11.67
N GLU A 132 7.05 0.11 11.29
CA GLU A 132 5.90 -0.02 10.40
C GLU A 132 4.86 -0.91 11.10
N LEU A 133 3.62 -0.42 11.13
CA LEU A 133 2.45 -1.18 11.54
C LEU A 133 1.49 -1.25 10.35
N GLU A 134 1.07 -2.44 9.97
CA GLU A 134 0.04 -2.64 8.97
C GLU A 134 -1.05 -3.57 9.50
N LEU A 135 -2.29 -3.13 9.40
CA LEU A 135 -3.49 -3.84 9.81
C LEU A 135 -4.31 -4.10 8.55
N TYR A 136 -4.76 -5.33 8.40
CA TYR A 136 -5.64 -5.75 7.34
C TYR A 136 -6.77 -6.58 7.93
N ARG A 137 -8.00 -6.32 7.47
CA ARG A 137 -9.19 -7.06 7.85
C ARG A 137 -10.04 -7.30 6.62
N GLN A 138 -10.55 -8.51 6.52
CA GLN A 138 -11.53 -9.00 5.56
C GLN A 138 -12.54 -9.84 6.38
N GLU A 139 -13.78 -10.02 5.91
CA GLU A 139 -14.90 -10.60 6.67
C GLU A 139 -14.54 -11.66 7.74
N ALA A 140 -13.78 -12.71 7.38
CA ALA A 140 -13.36 -13.78 8.29
C ALA A 140 -11.83 -13.88 8.48
N TYR A 141 -11.07 -12.89 8.03
CA TYR A 141 -9.61 -12.93 8.02
C TYR A 141 -9.03 -11.58 8.49
N SER A 142 -8.12 -11.61 9.45
CA SER A 142 -7.36 -10.43 9.83
C SER A 142 -5.88 -10.73 9.84
N LYS A 143 -5.08 -9.70 9.57
CA LYS A 143 -3.64 -9.79 9.41
C LYS A 143 -3.02 -8.54 9.99
N LEU A 144 -2.06 -8.74 10.87
CA LEU A 144 -1.27 -7.70 11.50
C LEU A 144 0.19 -7.90 11.09
N ARG A 145 0.82 -6.84 10.63
CA ARG A 145 2.24 -6.77 10.34
C ARG A 145 2.86 -5.71 11.22
N PHE A 146 3.97 -6.06 11.83
CA PHE A 146 4.79 -5.13 12.59
C PHE A 146 6.25 -5.36 12.23
N GLY A 147 6.95 -4.28 11.91
CA GLY A 147 8.32 -4.39 11.43
C GLY A 147 9.04 -3.05 11.39
N LEU A 148 10.10 -3.03 10.60
CA LEU A 148 10.86 -1.84 10.28
C LEU A 148 10.71 -1.55 8.79
N HIS A 149 10.67 -0.27 8.43
CA HIS A 149 10.76 0.20 7.05
C HIS A 149 11.96 1.12 6.88
N LEU A 150 12.62 0.98 5.74
CA LEU A 150 13.66 1.85 5.21
C LEU A 150 13.12 2.48 3.93
N GLY A 151 12.86 3.78 3.94
CA GLY A 151 12.40 4.56 2.79
C GLY A 151 13.40 5.64 2.38
N GLY A 152 13.13 6.33 1.27
CA GLY A 152 13.90 7.50 0.84
C GLY A 152 15.28 7.19 0.26
N LEU A 153 15.56 5.92 -0.02
CA LEU A 153 16.82 5.47 -0.62
C LEU A 153 16.77 5.70 -2.14
N ARG A 154 17.56 6.65 -2.65
CA ARG A 154 17.62 6.98 -4.07
C ARG A 154 18.71 6.16 -4.76
N LEU A 155 18.31 5.16 -5.54
CA LEU A 155 19.20 4.29 -6.32
C LEU A 155 18.65 4.14 -7.74
N PHE A 156 19.52 4.18 -8.76
CA PHE A 156 19.13 4.05 -10.18
C PHE A 156 18.04 5.05 -10.62
N LYS A 157 18.07 6.28 -10.08
CA LYS A 157 17.03 7.32 -10.27
C LYS A 157 15.64 6.93 -9.75
N LEU A 158 15.51 5.85 -8.99
CA LEU A 158 14.29 5.40 -8.32
C LEU A 158 14.41 5.64 -6.82
N ASN A 159 13.27 5.89 -6.17
CA ASN A 159 13.16 5.94 -4.73
C ASN A 159 12.69 4.59 -4.20
N TRP A 160 13.53 3.94 -3.42
CA TRP A 160 13.31 2.61 -2.89
C TRP A 160 12.72 2.66 -1.49
N ARG A 161 11.91 1.64 -1.20
CA ARG A 161 11.34 1.34 0.10
C ARG A 161 11.49 -0.16 0.36
N VAL A 162 12.07 -0.50 1.50
CA VAL A 162 12.19 -1.87 1.99
C VAL A 162 11.50 -1.93 3.34
N SER A 163 10.65 -2.92 3.56
CA SER A 163 10.04 -3.19 4.87
C SER A 163 10.23 -4.64 5.24
N ALA A 164 10.50 -4.95 6.50
CA ALA A 164 10.60 -6.32 6.97
C ALA A 164 10.21 -6.44 8.45
N GLY A 165 9.69 -7.59 8.85
CA GLY A 165 9.29 -7.82 10.24
C GLY A 165 8.47 -9.08 10.42
N TRP A 166 7.57 -9.04 11.40
CA TRP A 166 6.68 -10.14 11.73
C TRP A 166 5.27 -9.87 11.23
N GLU A 167 4.67 -10.92 10.72
CA GLU A 167 3.29 -10.97 10.28
C GLU A 167 2.54 -12.04 11.07
N ARG A 168 1.34 -11.72 11.54
CA ARG A 168 0.42 -12.65 12.18
C ARG A 168 -0.95 -12.54 11.54
N ALA A 169 -1.43 -13.62 10.94
CA ALA A 169 -2.80 -13.72 10.45
C ALA A 169 -3.67 -14.55 11.40
N SER A 170 -4.98 -14.28 11.41
CA SER A 170 -5.96 -14.79 12.39
C SER A 170 -6.03 -16.32 12.50
N ARG A 171 -5.54 -17.04 11.48
CA ARG A 171 -5.56 -18.51 11.43
C ARG A 171 -4.17 -19.11 11.18
N GLU A 172 -3.09 -18.32 11.26
CA GLU A 172 -1.72 -18.74 10.94
C GLU A 172 -0.74 -18.52 12.10
N ARG A 173 0.40 -19.22 12.03
CA ARG A 173 1.52 -18.91 12.94
C ARG A 173 2.11 -17.56 12.53
N SER A 174 2.90 -16.96 13.42
CA SER A 174 3.65 -15.78 13.05
C SER A 174 4.71 -16.15 11.99
N HIS A 175 4.83 -15.34 10.94
CA HIS A 175 5.77 -15.51 9.86
C HIS A 175 6.63 -14.25 9.69
N LEU A 176 7.84 -14.42 9.16
CA LEU A 176 8.64 -13.26 8.73
C LEU A 176 8.12 -12.77 7.39
N TYR A 177 8.05 -11.44 7.23
CA TYR A 177 7.72 -10.81 5.96
C TYR A 177 8.83 -9.87 5.52
N ALA A 178 8.94 -9.69 4.21
CA ALA A 178 9.71 -8.65 3.58
C ALA A 178 8.89 -8.04 2.43
N THR A 179 9.04 -6.75 2.20
CA THR A 179 8.37 -6.00 1.13
C THR A 179 9.38 -5.07 0.49
N LEU A 180 9.42 -5.07 -0.83
CA LEU A 180 10.26 -4.21 -1.64
C LEU A 180 9.35 -3.39 -2.55
N GLY A 181 9.51 -2.08 -2.53
CA GLY A 181 8.79 -1.16 -3.39
C GLY A 181 9.72 -0.09 -3.92
N PHE A 182 9.39 0.44 -5.09
CA PHE A 182 10.09 1.59 -5.64
C PHE A 182 9.08 2.49 -6.36
N HIS A 183 9.42 3.77 -6.46
CA HIS A 183 8.67 4.72 -7.27
C HIS A 183 9.64 5.67 -7.98
N ALA A 184 9.24 6.14 -9.16
CA ALA A 184 9.96 7.21 -9.82
C ALA A 184 9.80 8.51 -9.00
N PRO A 185 10.85 9.35 -8.93
CA PRO A 185 10.73 10.68 -8.34
C PRO A 185 9.62 11.47 -9.08
N ARG A 186 8.78 12.14 -8.30
CA ARG A 186 7.73 13.05 -8.78
C ARG A 186 8.34 14.33 -9.35
#